data_AF-A0A7S6MD23-F1
#
_entry.id   AF-A0A7S6MD23-F1
#
_cell.length_a   1.000
_cell.length_b   1.000
_cell.length_c   1.000
_cell.angle_alpha   90.00
_cell.angle_beta   90.00
_cell.angle_gamma   90.00
#
_symmetry.space_group_name_H-M   'P 1'
#
loop_
_entity.id
_entity.type
_entity.pdbx_description
1 polymer ?
#
loop_
_entity_poly.entity_id
_entity_poly.type
_entity_poly.pdbx_seq_one_letter_code
_entity_poly.pdbx_strand_id
1 'polypeptide(L)'
;MHQNRAFVTGLAMAALIVLASAHAASSQDGSLRTLEDMERAMRLSRHRDHLIPTPLSEADLRRWAADLGVGPEHQEPIDLMVNHYDNTVREVHARAMRRLGSLWPASFEYSRDRREVQAIPSPALTETLREHESLMRAILAADQYAVSVIGGLAPPERLPRLRAMQAARLRALLEPLSDWAEDRVDLAELVAAFEPTEPERPAIEPILDQYHVAIIRALTARDYEWAMRRELRAALRELELGVGWEYVLDDESRLRVNRAFEKWRAVGSPTELTLAEINWSFMRRIADTLPRSRSWAFRARFYRQVEPEFFEEETEFHDALSRGLSLLSDRPDEIASLEAEVEAARPRLDRLAEEALTGRRLAPGHDFDHPHALTREQLLLHARDAAETERHALSLRRERRQIMAALVAGLAARISGVRELPHWLEDYRRSLNDRSDADRFRIDGLAARLGQIDGLIAAVREVEIDASTHDRGDGGRDDGR
;
A
#
# COMPACT_ATOMS: atom_id res chain seq x y z
N MET A 1 15.58 -37.24 10.04
CA MET A 1 14.12 -37.32 10.29
C MET A 1 13.30 -36.14 9.74
N HIS A 2 13.90 -35.09 9.16
CA HIS A 2 13.15 -33.92 8.65
C HIS A 2 12.71 -33.97 7.17
N GLN A 3 13.20 -34.94 6.38
CA GLN A 3 12.74 -35.14 5.00
C GLN A 3 11.32 -35.76 4.91
N ASN A 4 10.80 -36.35 5.99
CA ASN A 4 9.48 -36.98 5.97
C ASN A 4 8.30 -35.99 6.11
N ARG A 5 8.49 -34.77 6.65
CA ARG A 5 7.35 -33.86 6.86
C ARG A 5 6.95 -33.08 5.62
N ALA A 6 7.90 -32.54 4.85
CA ALA A 6 7.62 -31.89 3.56
C ALA A 6 7.13 -32.89 2.49
N PHE A 7 7.62 -34.13 2.56
CA PHE A 7 7.17 -35.21 1.68
C PHE A 7 5.73 -35.64 1.99
N VAL A 8 5.32 -35.67 3.26
CA VAL A 8 3.95 -36.04 3.67
C VAL A 8 2.92 -34.95 3.34
N THR A 9 3.23 -33.65 3.45
CA THR A 9 2.33 -32.59 2.96
C THR A 9 2.26 -32.54 1.44
N GLY A 10 3.37 -32.76 0.74
CA GLY A 10 3.40 -32.88 -0.72
C GLY A 10 2.62 -34.10 -1.24
N LEU A 11 2.73 -35.26 -0.59
CA LEU A 11 1.99 -36.47 -0.93
C LEU A 11 0.50 -36.39 -0.57
N ALA A 12 0.14 -35.74 0.53
CA ALA A 12 -1.27 -35.52 0.87
C ALA A 12 -1.95 -34.60 -0.15
N MET A 13 -1.23 -33.57 -0.61
CA MET A 13 -1.70 -32.65 -1.65
C MET A 13 -1.74 -33.31 -3.03
N ALA A 14 -0.73 -34.12 -3.39
CA ALA A 14 -0.73 -34.91 -4.61
C ALA A 14 -1.81 -36.01 -4.60
N ALA A 15 -2.07 -36.65 -3.46
CA ALA A 15 -3.16 -37.62 -3.29
C ALA A 15 -4.54 -36.94 -3.39
N LEU A 16 -4.71 -35.74 -2.83
CA LEU A 16 -5.93 -34.94 -3.02
C LEU A 16 -6.12 -34.50 -4.48
N ILE A 17 -5.04 -34.14 -5.19
CA ILE A 17 -5.08 -33.83 -6.62
C ILE A 17 -5.44 -35.07 -7.43
N VAL A 18 -4.88 -36.24 -7.13
CA VAL A 18 -5.20 -37.51 -7.83
C VAL A 18 -6.61 -37.99 -7.53
N LEU A 19 -7.10 -37.86 -6.29
CA LEU A 19 -8.49 -38.15 -5.93
C LEU A 19 -9.48 -37.19 -6.60
N ALA A 20 -9.15 -35.89 -6.67
CA ALA A 20 -9.95 -34.90 -7.39
C ALA A 20 -9.96 -35.16 -8.91
N SER A 21 -8.82 -35.58 -9.48
CA SER A 21 -8.68 -35.94 -10.89
C SER A 21 -9.44 -37.22 -11.25
N ALA A 22 -9.42 -38.22 -10.37
CA ALA A 22 -10.17 -39.47 -10.53
C ALA A 22 -11.70 -39.26 -10.41
N HIS A 23 -12.13 -38.26 -9.64
CA HIS A 23 -13.54 -37.85 -9.56
C HIS A 23 -13.98 -37.00 -10.77
N ALA A 24 -13.09 -36.13 -11.28
CA ALA A 24 -13.33 -35.27 -12.44
C ALA A 24 -13.52 -36.04 -13.76
N ALA A 25 -13.00 -37.27 -13.87
CA ALA A 25 -13.20 -38.12 -15.05
C ALA A 25 -14.64 -38.67 -15.21
N SER A 26 -15.54 -38.45 -14.23
CA SER A 26 -16.88 -39.07 -14.21
C SER A 26 -18.08 -38.13 -14.42
N SER A 27 -17.90 -36.80 -14.51
CA SER A 27 -19.01 -35.89 -14.82
C SER A 27 -18.54 -34.56 -15.41
N GLN A 28 -19.06 -34.20 -16.60
CA GLN A 28 -18.78 -32.92 -17.27
C GLN A 28 -19.38 -31.70 -16.52
N ASP A 29 -20.37 -31.90 -15.63
CA ASP A 29 -20.87 -30.86 -14.73
C ASP A 29 -20.09 -30.77 -13.39
N GLY A 30 -19.28 -31.78 -13.07
CA GLY A 30 -18.43 -31.79 -11.87
C GLY A 30 -17.13 -30.99 -12.04
N SER A 31 -16.61 -30.86 -13.26
CA SER A 31 -15.30 -30.24 -13.50
C SER A 31 -15.26 -28.73 -13.21
N LEU A 32 -16.36 -28.01 -13.46
CA LEU A 32 -16.48 -26.57 -13.16
C LEU A 32 -16.62 -26.33 -11.65
N ARG A 33 -17.40 -27.15 -10.94
CA ARG A 33 -17.47 -27.11 -9.48
C ARG A 33 -16.13 -27.42 -8.82
N THR A 34 -15.37 -28.39 -9.34
CA THR A 34 -14.03 -28.69 -8.82
C THR A 34 -13.01 -27.58 -9.07
N LEU A 35 -13.08 -26.87 -10.20
CA LEU A 35 -12.18 -25.75 -10.48
C LEU A 35 -12.51 -24.53 -9.60
N GLU A 36 -13.79 -24.21 -9.42
CA GLU A 36 -14.23 -23.14 -8.51
C GLU A 36 -13.91 -23.48 -7.05
N ASP A 37 -14.10 -24.73 -6.63
CA ASP A 37 -13.77 -25.18 -5.28
C ASP A 37 -12.24 -25.21 -5.04
N MET A 38 -11.45 -25.55 -6.07
CA MET A 38 -9.99 -25.43 -6.04
C MET A 38 -9.55 -23.96 -5.98
N GLU A 39 -10.11 -23.07 -6.80
CA GLU A 39 -9.81 -21.64 -6.75
C GLU A 39 -10.17 -21.05 -5.38
N ARG A 40 -11.34 -21.40 -4.85
CA ARG A 40 -11.79 -21.02 -3.50
C ARG A 40 -10.81 -21.51 -2.44
N ALA A 41 -10.46 -22.80 -2.44
CA ALA A 41 -9.52 -23.37 -1.47
C ALA A 41 -8.13 -22.73 -1.56
N MET A 42 -7.64 -22.45 -2.78
CA MET A 42 -6.38 -21.77 -3.01
C MET A 42 -6.42 -20.33 -2.50
N ARG A 43 -7.49 -19.57 -2.76
CA ARG A 43 -7.63 -18.19 -2.28
C ARG A 43 -7.78 -18.12 -0.77
N LEU A 44 -8.54 -19.02 -0.14
CA LEU A 44 -8.63 -19.15 1.32
C LEU A 44 -7.28 -19.51 1.94
N SER A 45 -6.52 -20.44 1.34
CA SER A 45 -5.18 -20.77 1.81
C SER A 45 -4.24 -19.59 1.69
N ARG A 46 -4.21 -18.90 0.53
CA ARG A 46 -3.37 -17.71 0.33
C ARG A 46 -3.72 -16.62 1.34
N HIS A 47 -5.00 -16.32 1.54
CA HIS A 47 -5.43 -15.31 2.50
C HIS A 47 -5.00 -15.68 3.94
N ARG A 48 -5.11 -16.96 4.31
CA ARG A 48 -4.60 -17.48 5.58
C ARG A 48 -3.10 -17.32 5.71
N ASP A 49 -2.35 -17.65 4.68
CA ASP A 49 -0.89 -17.54 4.70
C ASP A 49 -0.43 -16.06 4.78
N HIS A 50 -1.22 -15.10 4.27
CA HIS A 50 -0.97 -13.67 4.46
C HIS A 50 -1.22 -13.20 5.91
N LEU A 51 -2.21 -13.79 6.59
CA LEU A 51 -2.54 -13.47 7.99
C LEU A 51 -1.71 -14.27 8.99
N ILE A 52 -0.78 -15.12 8.57
CA ILE A 52 0.06 -15.89 9.47
C ILE A 52 1.51 -15.53 9.19
N PRO A 53 2.10 -14.61 9.97
CA PRO A 53 3.48 -14.20 9.75
C PRO A 53 4.43 -15.39 9.84
N THR A 54 5.27 -15.53 8.82
CA THR A 54 6.23 -16.64 8.75
C THR A 54 7.47 -16.29 9.58
N PRO A 55 7.83 -17.10 10.60
CA PRO A 55 9.02 -16.87 11.40
C PRO A 55 10.31 -17.20 10.63
N LEU A 56 11.45 -16.68 11.10
CA LEU A 56 12.76 -17.07 10.56
C LEU A 56 13.06 -18.52 10.92
N SER A 57 13.62 -19.26 9.98
CA SER A 57 14.13 -20.60 10.27
C SER A 57 15.48 -20.52 10.97
N GLU A 58 15.88 -21.61 11.66
CA GLU A 58 17.24 -21.75 12.18
C GLU A 58 18.29 -21.51 11.08
N ALA A 59 18.06 -22.01 9.87
CA ALA A 59 18.96 -21.83 8.75
C ALA A 59 19.08 -20.35 8.34
N ASP A 60 17.99 -19.59 8.41
CA ASP A 60 18.03 -18.15 8.13
C ASP A 60 18.81 -17.39 9.20
N LEU A 61 18.58 -17.68 10.48
CA LEU A 61 19.31 -17.05 11.60
C LEU A 61 20.81 -17.31 11.53
N ARG A 62 21.21 -18.56 11.25
CA ARG A 62 22.62 -18.92 11.08
C ARG A 62 23.22 -18.30 9.81
N ARG A 63 22.47 -18.26 8.71
CA ARG A 63 22.89 -17.56 7.49
C ARG A 63 23.13 -16.08 7.76
N TRP A 64 22.26 -15.43 8.55
CA TRP A 64 22.42 -14.03 8.89
C TRP A 64 23.72 -13.76 9.65
N ALA A 65 24.02 -14.57 10.65
CA ALA A 65 25.28 -14.48 11.40
C ALA A 65 26.49 -14.67 10.47
N ALA A 66 26.46 -15.70 9.61
CA ALA A 66 27.55 -15.99 8.67
C ALA A 66 27.77 -14.85 7.65
N ASP A 67 26.71 -14.30 7.06
CA ASP A 67 26.76 -13.19 6.11
C ASP A 67 27.36 -11.91 6.69
N LEU A 68 27.28 -11.77 8.02
CA LEU A 68 27.81 -10.64 8.77
C LEU A 68 29.22 -10.91 9.33
N GLY A 69 29.82 -12.04 8.98
CA GLY A 69 31.18 -12.40 9.38
C GLY A 69 31.30 -12.85 10.83
N VAL A 70 30.21 -13.28 11.46
CA VAL A 70 30.25 -13.89 12.79
C VAL A 70 30.89 -15.28 12.65
N GLY A 71 32.11 -15.41 13.17
CA GLY A 71 32.91 -16.62 13.06
C GLY A 71 32.46 -17.77 13.98
N PRO A 72 33.02 -18.98 13.78
CA PRO A 72 32.71 -20.15 14.59
C PRO A 72 33.04 -20.00 16.08
N GLU A 73 33.92 -19.07 16.45
CA GLU A 73 34.21 -18.70 17.84
C GLU A 73 33.00 -18.16 18.61
N HIS A 74 31.95 -17.73 17.91
CA HIS A 74 30.70 -17.24 18.50
C HIS A 74 29.55 -18.25 18.41
N GLN A 75 29.84 -19.52 18.14
CA GLN A 75 28.85 -20.57 17.97
C GLN A 75 27.92 -20.72 19.19
N GLU A 76 28.45 -20.66 20.42
CA GLU A 76 27.65 -20.80 21.64
C GLU A 76 26.61 -19.68 21.81
N PRO A 77 26.95 -18.38 21.72
CA PRO A 77 25.97 -17.31 21.66
C PRO A 77 24.90 -17.47 20.57
N ILE A 78 25.31 -17.92 19.38
CA ILE A 78 24.37 -18.15 18.25
C ILE A 78 23.43 -19.33 18.54
N ASP A 79 23.92 -20.41 19.13
CA ASP A 79 23.10 -21.56 19.51
C ASP A 79 22.09 -21.19 20.60
N LEU A 80 22.49 -20.39 21.60
CA LEU A 80 21.58 -19.84 22.61
C LEU A 80 20.50 -18.96 21.98
N MET A 81 20.89 -18.11 21.02
CA MET A 81 19.95 -17.26 20.29
C MET A 81 18.94 -18.08 19.48
N VAL A 82 19.40 -19.06 18.71
CA VAL A 82 18.54 -19.97 17.93
C VAL A 82 17.57 -20.71 18.85
N ASN A 83 18.06 -21.25 19.97
CA ASN A 83 17.22 -21.96 20.94
C ASN A 83 16.17 -21.03 21.57
N HIS A 84 16.55 -19.81 21.93
CA HIS A 84 15.60 -18.83 22.46
C HIS A 84 14.52 -18.46 21.43
N TYR A 85 14.94 -18.21 20.18
CA TYR A 85 14.04 -17.91 19.08
C TYR A 85 13.04 -19.05 18.86
N ASP A 86 13.55 -20.27 18.74
CA ASP A 86 12.75 -21.47 18.50
C ASP A 86 11.76 -21.73 19.64
N ASN A 87 12.18 -21.62 20.90
CA ASN A 87 11.29 -21.78 22.05
C ASN A 87 10.19 -20.71 22.09
N THR A 88 10.55 -19.44 21.85
CA THR A 88 9.61 -18.31 21.90
C THR A 88 8.57 -18.39 20.79
N VAL A 89 9.03 -18.68 19.58
CA VAL A 89 8.19 -18.61 18.39
C VAL A 89 7.41 -19.89 18.16
N ARG A 90 8.01 -21.07 18.35
CA ARG A 90 7.35 -22.36 18.06
C ARG A 90 6.09 -22.56 18.90
N GLU A 91 6.17 -22.26 20.19
CA GLU A 91 5.03 -22.44 21.10
C GLU A 91 3.89 -21.46 20.79
N VAL A 92 4.23 -20.18 20.59
CA VAL A 92 3.25 -19.14 20.26
C VAL A 92 2.63 -19.41 18.89
N HIS A 93 3.43 -19.77 17.89
CA HIS A 93 2.96 -20.11 16.56
C HIS A 93 2.07 -21.36 16.57
N ALA A 94 2.45 -22.43 17.26
CA ALA A 94 1.61 -23.63 17.37
C ALA A 94 0.27 -23.35 18.06
N ARG A 95 0.27 -22.49 19.10
CA ARG A 95 -0.95 -22.04 19.77
C ARG A 95 -1.82 -21.18 18.86
N ALA A 96 -1.24 -20.19 18.19
CA ALA A 96 -1.93 -19.29 17.27
C ALA A 96 -2.55 -20.07 16.11
N MET A 97 -1.80 -20.98 15.47
CA MET A 97 -2.31 -21.83 14.38
C MET A 97 -3.56 -22.63 14.78
N ARG A 98 -3.59 -23.19 16.00
CA ARG A 98 -4.76 -23.92 16.49
C ARG A 98 -5.96 -22.99 16.70
N ARG A 99 -5.74 -21.83 17.33
CA ARG A 99 -6.81 -20.84 17.56
C ARG A 99 -7.33 -20.26 16.26
N LEU A 100 -6.45 -19.75 15.41
CA LEU A 100 -6.78 -19.23 14.08
C LEU A 100 -7.52 -20.28 13.25
N GLY A 101 -7.09 -21.55 13.25
CA GLY A 101 -7.80 -22.62 12.54
C GLY A 101 -9.25 -22.83 13.00
N SER A 102 -9.55 -22.62 14.29
CA SER A 102 -10.91 -22.72 14.83
C SER A 102 -11.78 -21.49 14.54
N LEU A 103 -11.17 -20.30 14.51
CA LEU A 103 -11.88 -19.02 14.29
C LEU A 103 -12.10 -18.75 12.80
N TRP A 104 -11.18 -19.21 11.94
CA TRP A 104 -11.14 -18.90 10.51
C TRP A 104 -12.48 -19.02 9.77
N PRO A 105 -13.25 -20.12 9.90
CA PRO A 105 -14.49 -20.29 9.15
C PRO A 105 -15.61 -19.31 9.56
N ALA A 106 -15.53 -18.74 10.77
CA ALA A 106 -16.48 -17.76 11.29
C ALA A 106 -16.00 -16.30 11.10
N SER A 107 -14.75 -16.13 10.65
CA SER A 107 -14.11 -14.84 10.43
C SER A 107 -14.03 -14.48 8.95
N PHE A 108 -14.05 -15.46 8.05
CA PHE A 108 -13.87 -15.23 6.62
C PHE A 108 -14.78 -16.12 5.78
N GLU A 109 -15.29 -15.55 4.70
CA GLU A 109 -16.01 -16.28 3.64
C GLU A 109 -15.44 -15.98 2.26
N TYR A 110 -15.76 -16.83 1.29
CA TYR A 110 -15.40 -16.59 -0.10
C TYR A 110 -16.61 -16.04 -0.84
N SER A 111 -16.49 -14.80 -1.33
CA SER A 111 -17.50 -14.17 -2.17
C SER A 111 -17.31 -14.64 -3.61
N ARG A 112 -18.32 -15.35 -4.13
CA ARG A 112 -18.33 -15.82 -5.52
C ARG A 112 -18.42 -14.66 -6.51
N ASP A 113 -19.19 -13.63 -6.18
CA ASP A 113 -19.45 -12.49 -7.06
C ASP A 113 -18.18 -11.67 -7.31
N ARG A 114 -17.35 -11.52 -6.29
CA ARG A 114 -16.08 -10.77 -6.36
C ARG A 114 -14.85 -11.65 -6.55
N ARG A 115 -15.04 -12.97 -6.48
CA ARG A 115 -13.98 -13.98 -6.50
C ARG A 115 -12.88 -13.73 -5.46
N GLU A 116 -13.24 -13.22 -4.29
CA GLU A 116 -12.29 -12.85 -3.23
C GLU A 116 -12.70 -13.40 -1.86
N VAL A 117 -11.74 -13.51 -0.95
CA VAL A 117 -12.02 -13.83 0.46
C VAL A 117 -12.37 -12.53 1.17
N GLN A 118 -13.50 -12.52 1.89
CA GLN A 118 -14.01 -11.37 2.61
C GLN A 118 -14.04 -11.66 4.10
N ALA A 119 -13.71 -10.65 4.89
CA ALA A 119 -13.82 -10.70 6.33
C ALA A 119 -15.29 -10.56 6.75
N ILE A 120 -15.76 -11.45 7.63
CA ILE A 120 -17.09 -11.42 8.21
C ILE A 120 -17.03 -10.61 9.51
N PRO A 121 -17.74 -9.49 9.63
CA PRO A 121 -17.77 -8.68 10.85
C PRO A 121 -18.41 -9.46 12.01
N SER A 122 -17.58 -10.14 12.79
CA SER A 122 -18.00 -11.04 13.88
C SER A 122 -17.05 -10.98 15.08
N PRO A 123 -17.49 -11.46 16.27
CA PRO A 123 -16.59 -11.68 17.40
C PRO A 123 -15.41 -12.61 17.05
N ALA A 124 -15.64 -13.59 16.17
CA ALA A 124 -14.59 -14.51 15.72
C ALA A 124 -13.52 -13.77 14.90
N LEU A 125 -13.90 -12.84 14.03
CA LEU A 125 -12.95 -11.99 13.30
C LEU A 125 -12.13 -11.16 14.29
N THR A 126 -12.77 -10.54 15.28
CA THR A 126 -12.07 -9.77 16.31
C THR A 126 -11.00 -10.62 17.02
N GLU A 127 -11.32 -11.84 17.44
CA GLU A 127 -10.33 -12.71 18.09
C GLU A 127 -9.28 -13.27 17.14
N THR A 128 -9.63 -13.49 15.88
CA THR A 128 -8.66 -13.91 14.85
C THR A 128 -7.58 -12.84 14.70
N LEU A 129 -8.00 -11.58 14.68
CA LEU A 129 -7.13 -10.42 14.56
C LEU A 129 -6.26 -10.20 15.81
N ARG A 130 -6.80 -10.42 17.03
CA ARG A 130 -6.00 -10.38 18.26
C ARG A 130 -4.97 -11.51 18.33
N GLU A 131 -5.30 -12.71 17.87
CA GLU A 131 -4.35 -13.82 17.81
C GLU A 131 -3.23 -13.55 16.80
N HIS A 132 -3.58 -13.00 15.63
CA HIS A 132 -2.59 -12.54 14.65
C HIS A 132 -1.63 -11.52 15.27
N GLU A 133 -2.16 -10.50 15.95
CA GLU A 133 -1.36 -9.48 16.63
C GLU A 133 -0.44 -10.10 17.69
N SER A 134 -0.96 -10.99 18.54
CA SER A 134 -0.16 -11.66 19.57
C SER A 134 0.99 -12.48 18.95
N LEU A 135 0.73 -13.15 17.83
CA LEU A 135 1.75 -13.90 17.10
C LEU A 135 2.80 -12.96 16.50
N MET A 136 2.37 -11.88 15.84
CA MET A 136 3.26 -10.89 15.24
C MET A 136 4.19 -10.26 16.28
N ARG A 137 3.65 -9.85 17.43
CA ARG A 137 4.44 -9.30 18.55
C ARG A 137 5.49 -10.29 19.05
N ALA A 138 5.15 -11.57 19.18
CA ALA A 138 6.09 -12.60 19.62
C ALA A 138 7.23 -12.83 18.62
N ILE A 139 6.91 -12.90 17.31
CA ILE A 139 7.92 -13.04 16.26
C ILE A 139 8.84 -11.82 16.24
N LEU A 140 8.30 -10.61 16.34
CA LEU A 140 9.12 -9.40 16.31
C LEU A 140 10.01 -9.24 17.54
N ALA A 141 9.53 -9.63 18.73
CA ALA A 141 10.36 -9.67 19.92
C ALA A 141 11.53 -10.66 19.76
N ALA A 142 11.27 -11.83 19.17
CA ALA A 142 12.30 -12.82 18.88
C ALA A 142 13.28 -12.32 17.79
N ASP A 143 12.78 -11.69 16.72
CA ASP A 143 13.60 -11.07 15.66
C ASP A 143 14.48 -9.95 16.25
N GLN A 144 13.96 -9.09 17.14
CA GLN A 144 14.73 -8.05 17.81
C GLN A 144 15.82 -8.61 18.71
N TYR A 145 15.54 -9.68 19.46
CA TYR A 145 16.55 -10.37 20.25
C TYR A 145 17.65 -10.95 19.35
N ALA A 146 17.28 -11.60 18.24
CA ALA A 146 18.25 -12.15 17.30
C ALA A 146 19.13 -11.06 16.67
N VAL A 147 18.53 -9.95 16.23
CA VAL A 147 19.26 -8.78 15.72
C VAL A 147 20.21 -8.20 16.78
N SER A 148 19.79 -8.12 18.04
CA SER A 148 20.63 -7.63 19.13
C SER A 148 21.85 -8.53 19.38
N VAL A 149 21.67 -9.85 19.36
CA VAL A 149 22.76 -10.80 19.56
C VAL A 149 23.73 -10.74 18.38
N ILE A 150 23.22 -10.86 17.16
CA ILE A 150 24.06 -10.81 15.95
C ILE A 150 24.79 -9.45 15.85
N GLY A 151 24.11 -8.34 16.13
CA GLY A 151 24.70 -7.01 16.11
C GLY A 151 25.77 -6.77 17.17
N GLY A 152 25.70 -7.45 18.32
CA GLY A 152 26.75 -7.41 19.34
C GLY A 152 27.99 -8.21 18.98
N LEU A 153 27.90 -9.12 18.01
CA LEU A 153 28.98 -10.01 17.57
C LEU A 153 29.57 -9.59 16.21
N ALA A 154 28.78 -8.93 15.36
CA ALA A 154 29.20 -8.51 14.04
C ALA A 154 30.20 -7.35 14.10
N PRO A 155 31.19 -7.29 13.18
CA PRO A 155 32.08 -6.14 13.05
C PRO A 155 31.29 -4.84 12.77
N PRO A 156 31.74 -3.67 13.29
CA PRO A 156 31.05 -2.40 13.11
C PRO A 156 30.74 -2.04 11.65
N GLU A 157 31.65 -2.35 10.73
CA GLU A 157 31.51 -2.12 9.29
C GLU A 157 30.42 -2.98 8.63
N ARG A 158 29.94 -4.04 9.30
CA ARG A 158 28.86 -4.92 8.83
C ARG A 158 27.49 -4.53 9.38
N LEU A 159 27.42 -3.62 10.36
CA LEU A 159 26.14 -3.17 10.94
C LEU A 159 25.17 -2.55 9.93
N PRO A 160 25.59 -1.79 8.90
CA PRO A 160 24.67 -1.33 7.85
C PRO A 160 23.98 -2.48 7.10
N ARG A 161 24.70 -3.59 6.86
CA ARG A 161 24.13 -4.79 6.23
C ARG A 161 23.11 -5.48 7.14
N LEU A 162 23.40 -5.57 8.46
CA LEU A 162 22.44 -6.11 9.42
C LEU A 162 21.14 -5.29 9.43
N ARG A 163 21.24 -3.95 9.39
CA ARG A 163 20.07 -3.06 9.31
C ARG A 163 19.29 -3.25 8.01
N ALA A 164 19.97 -3.40 6.88
CA ALA A 164 19.30 -3.70 5.61
C ALA A 164 18.50 -5.02 5.70
N MET A 165 19.09 -6.06 6.28
CA MET A 165 18.42 -7.36 6.49
C MET A 165 17.24 -7.26 7.45
N GLN A 166 17.39 -6.49 8.53
CA GLN A 166 16.29 -6.21 9.47
C GLN A 166 15.16 -5.42 8.81
N ALA A 167 15.46 -4.39 8.02
CA ALA A 167 14.46 -3.60 7.30
C ALA A 167 13.69 -4.48 6.30
N ALA A 168 14.39 -5.29 5.50
CA ALA A 168 13.77 -6.24 4.57
C ALA A 168 12.89 -7.28 5.30
N ARG A 169 13.33 -7.74 6.48
CA ARG A 169 12.53 -8.65 7.32
C ARG A 169 11.26 -7.99 7.86
N LEU A 170 11.37 -6.78 8.39
CA LEU A 170 10.22 -6.01 8.88
C LEU A 170 9.22 -5.73 7.76
N ARG A 171 9.71 -5.39 6.56
CA ARG A 171 8.87 -5.29 5.36
C ARG A 171 8.18 -6.58 5.01
N ALA A 172 8.91 -7.69 4.86
CA ALA A 172 8.29 -8.98 4.54
C ALA A 172 7.19 -9.39 5.54
N LEU A 173 7.32 -8.99 6.82
CA LEU A 173 6.31 -9.23 7.85
C LEU A 173 5.13 -8.25 7.84
N LEU A 174 5.34 -6.99 7.44
CA LEU A 174 4.38 -5.89 7.65
C LEU A 174 3.87 -5.23 6.36
N GLU A 175 4.56 -5.38 5.24
CA GLU A 175 4.26 -4.82 3.90
C GLU A 175 3.10 -5.48 3.16
N PRO A 176 2.81 -6.81 3.29
CA PRO A 176 1.63 -7.44 2.68
C PRO A 176 0.29 -6.83 3.10
N LEU A 177 0.33 -5.84 3.98
CA LEU A 177 -0.79 -5.28 4.68
C LEU A 177 -1.12 -3.84 4.22
N SER A 178 -0.27 -3.15 3.41
CA SER A 178 -0.38 -1.69 3.19
C SER A 178 -1.36 -1.26 2.10
N ASP A 179 -2.28 -0.33 2.41
CA ASP A 179 -3.22 0.22 1.43
C ASP A 179 -2.56 1.30 0.55
N TRP A 180 -1.47 1.92 1.02
CA TRP A 180 -0.83 3.05 0.35
C TRP A 180 0.27 2.56 -0.58
N ALA A 181 0.15 2.88 -1.87
CA ALA A 181 1.12 2.42 -2.88
C ALA A 181 2.55 2.91 -2.58
N GLU A 182 2.69 4.05 -1.90
CA GLU A 182 3.96 4.68 -1.54
C GLU A 182 4.71 3.95 -0.43
N ASP A 183 4.01 3.33 0.51
CA ASP A 183 4.58 2.52 1.60
C ASP A 183 5.14 1.18 1.06
N ARG A 184 4.50 0.64 0.01
CA ARG A 184 4.88 -0.62 -0.65
C ARG A 184 6.11 -0.53 -1.55
N VAL A 185 6.67 0.67 -1.72
CA VAL A 185 7.90 0.82 -2.51
C VAL A 185 9.09 0.56 -1.62
N ASP A 186 9.76 -0.57 -1.86
CA ASP A 186 11.08 -0.81 -1.34
C ASP A 186 12.10 0.05 -2.12
N LEU A 187 12.39 1.25 -1.59
CA LEU A 187 13.37 2.13 -2.22
C LEU A 187 14.81 1.60 -2.15
N ALA A 188 15.12 0.69 -1.22
CA ALA A 188 16.43 0.05 -1.19
C ALA A 188 16.57 -0.94 -2.35
N GLU A 189 15.52 -1.72 -2.64
CA GLU A 189 15.46 -2.54 -3.85
C GLU A 189 15.46 -1.69 -5.12
N LEU A 190 14.76 -0.56 -5.12
CA LEU A 190 14.77 0.37 -6.26
C LEU A 190 16.17 0.91 -6.53
N VAL A 191 16.92 1.29 -5.49
CA VAL A 191 18.31 1.72 -5.62
C VAL A 191 19.19 0.58 -6.10
N ALA A 192 19.01 -0.64 -5.59
CA ALA A 192 19.76 -1.80 -6.08
C ALA A 192 19.50 -2.06 -7.57
N ALA A 193 18.24 -2.02 -8.02
CA ALA A 193 17.84 -2.19 -9.41
C ALA A 193 18.24 -1.00 -10.32
N PHE A 194 18.50 0.17 -9.73
CA PHE A 194 19.04 1.33 -10.45
C PHE A 194 20.53 1.16 -10.78
N GLU A 195 21.23 0.25 -10.11
CA GLU A 195 22.64 -0.07 -10.29
C GLU A 195 23.53 1.20 -10.23
N PRO A 196 23.75 1.76 -9.02
CA PRO A 196 24.64 2.90 -8.86
C PRO A 196 26.05 2.57 -9.34
N THR A 197 26.64 3.51 -10.09
CA THR A 197 28.01 3.39 -10.58
C THR A 197 29.01 3.45 -9.42
N GLU A 198 30.21 2.89 -9.60
CA GLU A 198 31.27 2.93 -8.57
C GLU A 198 31.52 4.32 -7.94
N PRO A 199 31.54 5.45 -8.68
CA PRO A 199 31.67 6.77 -8.06
C PRO A 199 30.42 7.23 -7.29
N GLU A 200 29.23 6.72 -7.59
CA GLU A 200 27.97 7.08 -6.91
C GLU A 200 27.79 6.32 -5.59
N ARG A 201 28.28 5.08 -5.52
CA ARG A 201 28.08 4.18 -4.35
C ARG A 201 28.50 4.80 -3.02
N PRO A 202 29.70 5.38 -2.86
CA PRO A 202 30.13 5.96 -1.59
C PRO A 202 29.25 7.11 -1.10
N ALA A 203 28.58 7.82 -2.01
CA ALA A 203 27.67 8.91 -1.67
C ALA A 203 26.27 8.41 -1.30
N ILE A 204 25.82 7.29 -1.89
CA ILE A 204 24.49 6.70 -1.67
C ILE A 204 24.44 5.81 -0.42
N GLU A 205 25.51 5.07 -0.13
CA GLU A 205 25.56 4.11 1.00
C GLU A 205 25.17 4.73 2.36
N PRO A 206 25.65 5.94 2.75
CA PRO A 206 25.22 6.57 3.99
C PRO A 206 23.73 6.94 4.01
N ILE A 207 23.16 7.29 2.85
CA ILE A 207 21.74 7.64 2.71
C ILE A 207 20.90 6.36 2.88
N LEU A 208 21.32 5.24 2.28
CA LEU A 208 20.69 3.92 2.43
C LEU A 208 20.70 3.45 3.89
N ASP A 209 21.82 3.61 4.60
CA ASP A 209 21.90 3.23 6.01
C ASP A 209 20.93 4.04 6.89
N GLN A 210 20.89 5.37 6.70
CA GLN A 210 19.93 6.23 7.42
C GLN A 210 18.48 5.90 7.09
N TYR A 211 18.21 5.52 5.86
CA TYR A 211 16.90 5.06 5.42
C TYR A 211 16.48 3.77 6.14
N HIS A 212 17.35 2.76 6.20
CA HIS A 212 17.05 1.54 6.93
C HIS A 212 16.75 1.83 8.41
N VAL A 213 17.51 2.72 9.05
CA VAL A 213 17.24 3.15 10.44
C VAL A 213 15.85 3.78 10.55
N ALA A 214 15.48 4.68 9.64
CA ALA A 214 14.18 5.33 9.64
C ALA A 214 13.03 4.34 9.42
N ILE A 215 13.16 3.43 8.44
CA ILE A 215 12.19 2.38 8.15
C ILE A 215 12.04 1.42 9.33
N ILE A 216 13.14 0.93 9.91
CA ILE A 216 13.10 0.05 11.09
C ILE A 216 12.34 0.74 12.23
N ARG A 217 12.67 2.01 12.50
CA ARG A 217 12.00 2.79 13.55
C ARG A 217 10.50 2.94 13.28
N ALA A 218 10.12 3.33 12.06
CA ALA A 218 8.72 3.52 11.69
C ALA A 218 7.93 2.21 11.73
N LEU A 219 8.49 1.11 11.20
CA LEU A 219 7.86 -0.21 11.20
C LEU A 219 7.79 -0.84 12.60
N THR A 220 8.77 -0.57 13.48
CA THR A 220 8.74 -1.04 14.87
C THR A 220 7.77 -0.22 15.73
N ALA A 221 7.64 1.08 15.45
CA ALA A 221 6.66 1.96 16.08
C ALA A 221 5.24 1.77 15.51
N ARG A 222 5.08 0.93 14.48
CA ARG A 222 3.78 0.59 13.88
C ARG A 222 2.93 -0.10 14.93
N ASP A 223 1.84 0.54 15.33
CA ASP A 223 0.89 -0.07 16.24
C ASP A 223 0.18 -1.23 15.49
N TYR A 224 0.25 -2.43 16.07
CA TYR A 224 -0.16 -3.69 15.44
C TYR A 224 -1.66 -3.76 15.11
N GLU A 225 -2.43 -2.81 15.64
CA GLU A 225 -3.86 -2.63 15.38
C GLU A 225 -4.18 -2.41 13.91
N TRP A 226 -3.21 -2.03 13.07
CA TRP A 226 -3.48 -1.64 11.69
C TRP A 226 -3.72 -2.82 10.72
N ALA A 227 -3.13 -3.99 10.93
CA ALA A 227 -3.51 -5.21 10.18
C ALA A 227 -4.99 -5.55 10.41
N MET A 228 -5.46 -5.25 11.63
CA MET A 228 -6.87 -5.30 11.99
C MET A 228 -7.65 -4.25 11.20
N ARG A 229 -7.22 -2.98 11.20
CA ARG A 229 -7.89 -1.88 10.47
C ARG A 229 -8.15 -2.18 9.00
N ARG A 230 -7.25 -2.86 8.25
CA ARG A 230 -7.48 -3.18 6.83
C ARG A 230 -8.60 -4.20 6.63
N GLU A 231 -8.50 -5.37 7.27
CA GLU A 231 -9.52 -6.42 7.16
C GLU A 231 -10.88 -5.91 7.67
N LEU A 232 -10.84 -5.04 8.68
CA LEU A 232 -12.01 -4.34 9.18
C LEU A 232 -12.55 -3.28 8.21
N ARG A 233 -11.72 -2.46 7.54
CA ARG A 233 -12.17 -1.53 6.49
C ARG A 233 -12.82 -2.28 5.33
N ALA A 234 -12.28 -3.42 4.92
CA ALA A 234 -12.87 -4.26 3.89
C ALA A 234 -14.24 -4.78 4.35
N ALA A 235 -14.35 -5.29 5.58
CA ALA A 235 -15.63 -5.66 6.18
C ALA A 235 -16.60 -4.46 6.29
N LEU A 236 -16.12 -3.27 6.66
CA LEU A 236 -16.91 -2.04 6.82
C LEU A 236 -17.49 -1.51 5.51
N ARG A 237 -16.74 -1.59 4.40
CA ARG A 237 -17.26 -1.24 3.07
C ARG A 237 -18.42 -2.15 2.65
N GLU A 238 -18.38 -3.43 3.02
CA GLU A 238 -19.50 -4.35 2.80
C GLU A 238 -20.70 -4.03 3.71
N LEU A 239 -20.44 -3.61 4.97
CA LEU A 239 -21.48 -3.22 5.93
C LEU A 239 -22.22 -1.94 5.54
N GLU A 240 -21.50 -0.93 5.06
CA GLU A 240 -22.07 0.33 4.56
C GLU A 240 -22.95 0.13 3.31
N LEU A 241 -22.78 -1.01 2.62
CA LEU A 241 -23.58 -1.45 1.47
C LEU A 241 -24.72 -2.43 1.84
N GLY A 242 -24.81 -2.84 3.10
CA GLY A 242 -25.98 -3.47 3.72
C GLY A 242 -25.91 -4.98 3.90
N VAL A 243 -25.79 -5.46 5.15
CA VAL A 243 -26.27 -6.79 5.61
C VAL A 243 -26.59 -6.73 7.11
N GLY A 244 -27.70 -7.33 7.53
CA GLY A 244 -28.25 -7.26 8.90
C GLY A 244 -27.57 -8.07 10.00
N TRP A 245 -26.27 -7.88 10.23
CA TRP A 245 -25.53 -8.51 11.34
C TRP A 245 -25.98 -8.03 12.73
N GLU A 246 -26.46 -6.78 12.84
CA GLU A 246 -27.01 -6.20 14.07
C GLU A 246 -28.19 -7.00 14.62
N TYR A 247 -28.94 -7.68 13.74
CA TYR A 247 -30.12 -8.48 14.07
C TYR A 247 -29.80 -9.91 14.53
N VAL A 248 -28.55 -10.35 14.42
CA VAL A 248 -28.11 -11.72 14.78
C VAL A 248 -27.31 -11.74 16.08
N LEU A 249 -26.70 -10.61 16.48
CA LEU A 249 -25.90 -10.50 17.69
C LEU A 249 -26.71 -9.97 18.88
N ASP A 250 -26.45 -10.53 20.05
CA ASP A 250 -26.88 -9.96 21.32
C ASP A 250 -26.28 -8.55 21.53
N ASP A 251 -26.93 -7.74 22.37
CA ASP A 251 -26.57 -6.33 22.56
C ASP A 251 -25.13 -6.13 23.07
N GLU A 252 -24.61 -7.06 23.88
CA GLU A 252 -23.24 -6.98 24.40
C GLU A 252 -22.21 -7.28 23.31
N SER A 253 -22.46 -8.29 22.49
CA SER A 253 -21.66 -8.65 21.32
C SER A 253 -21.69 -7.53 20.28
N ARG A 254 -22.85 -6.90 20.06
CA ARG A 254 -22.99 -5.73 19.19
C ARG A 254 -22.17 -4.54 19.69
N LEU A 255 -22.26 -4.23 20.98
CA LEU A 255 -21.50 -3.13 21.60
C LEU A 255 -19.98 -3.37 21.56
N ARG A 256 -19.52 -4.61 21.82
CA ARG A 256 -18.10 -4.98 21.73
C ARG A 256 -17.57 -4.81 20.32
N VAL A 257 -18.34 -5.26 19.34
CA VAL A 257 -18.02 -5.15 17.91
C VAL A 257 -17.99 -3.68 17.48
N ASN A 258 -18.97 -2.86 17.87
CA ASN A 258 -19.00 -1.41 17.59
C ASN A 258 -17.83 -0.64 18.21
N ARG A 259 -17.50 -0.87 19.48
CA ARG A 259 -16.35 -0.21 20.13
C ARG A 259 -15.02 -0.59 19.48
N ALA A 260 -14.90 -1.85 19.06
CA ALA A 260 -13.78 -2.31 18.25
C ALA A 260 -13.74 -1.53 16.92
N PHE A 261 -14.86 -1.46 16.20
CA PHE A 261 -14.97 -0.80 14.91
C PHE A 261 -14.67 0.71 14.96
N GLU A 262 -15.17 1.41 15.98
CA GLU A 262 -14.93 2.84 16.19
C GLU A 262 -13.45 3.14 16.42
N LYS A 263 -12.78 2.35 17.28
CA LYS A 263 -11.34 2.46 17.51
C LYS A 263 -10.51 2.29 16.22
N TRP A 264 -11.04 1.60 15.23
CA TRP A 264 -10.31 1.13 14.05
C TRP A 264 -10.66 1.84 12.74
N ARG A 265 -11.63 2.77 12.77
CA ARG A 265 -12.08 3.58 11.61
C ARG A 265 -11.20 4.79 11.27
N ALA A 266 -10.25 5.17 12.12
CA ALA A 266 -9.36 6.31 11.85
C ALA A 266 -8.58 6.13 10.53
N VAL A 267 -8.58 7.18 9.70
CA VAL A 267 -7.84 7.24 8.43
C VAL A 267 -6.36 7.11 8.64
N GLY A 268 -5.71 6.43 7.68
CA GLY A 268 -4.26 6.35 7.49
C GLY A 268 -3.49 6.21 8.80
N SER A 269 -2.94 5.04 9.10
CA SER A 269 -2.10 4.93 10.30
C SER A 269 -1.03 6.04 10.27
N PRO A 270 -0.78 6.77 11.38
CA PRO A 270 0.33 7.71 11.47
C PRO A 270 1.66 7.11 10.95
N THR A 271 1.79 5.79 11.06
CA THR A 271 2.89 5.03 10.49
C THR A 271 2.91 4.99 8.95
N GLU A 272 1.77 4.84 8.27
CA GLU A 272 1.69 4.88 6.79
C GLU A 272 2.12 6.24 6.26
N LEU A 273 1.65 7.33 6.89
CA LEU A 273 2.09 8.69 6.59
C LEU A 273 3.60 8.85 6.81
N THR A 274 4.10 8.37 7.95
CA THR A 274 5.53 8.42 8.28
C THR A 274 6.37 7.64 7.26
N LEU A 275 5.93 6.45 6.84
CA LEU A 275 6.64 5.62 5.86
C LEU A 275 6.65 6.27 4.48
N ALA A 276 5.53 6.85 4.06
CA ALA A 276 5.44 7.63 2.83
C ALA A 276 6.40 8.84 2.87
N GLU A 277 6.44 9.59 3.97
CA GLU A 277 7.37 10.71 4.16
C GLU A 277 8.84 10.28 4.13
N ILE A 278 9.18 9.17 4.81
CA ILE A 278 10.52 8.58 4.78
C ILE A 278 10.90 8.22 3.33
N ASN A 279 9.99 7.57 2.61
CA ASN A 279 10.20 7.17 1.22
C ASN A 279 10.43 8.38 0.31
N TRP A 280 9.63 9.43 0.46
CA TRP A 280 9.80 10.67 -0.29
C TRP A 280 11.10 11.39 0.02
N SER A 281 11.42 11.55 1.30
CA SER A 281 12.67 12.18 1.73
C SER A 281 13.88 11.42 1.19
N PHE A 282 13.84 10.09 1.25
CA PHE A 282 14.88 9.24 0.71
C PHE A 282 15.02 9.40 -0.81
N MET A 283 13.93 9.32 -1.56
CA MET A 283 13.94 9.47 -3.01
C MET A 283 14.58 10.80 -3.43
N ARG A 284 14.18 11.92 -2.79
CA ARG A 284 14.75 13.25 -3.09
C ARG A 284 16.25 13.28 -2.80
N ARG A 285 16.69 12.78 -1.65
CA ARG A 285 18.12 12.75 -1.27
C ARG A 285 18.96 11.93 -2.24
N ILE A 286 18.48 10.77 -2.68
CA ILE A 286 19.18 9.97 -3.71
C ILE A 286 19.25 10.75 -5.01
N ALA A 287 18.12 11.30 -5.46
CA ALA A 287 18.05 12.05 -6.71
C ALA A 287 18.98 13.27 -6.69
N ASP A 288 19.11 13.97 -5.58
CA ASP A 288 20.00 15.14 -5.45
C ASP A 288 21.49 14.74 -5.40
N THR A 289 21.79 13.49 -5.06
CA THR A 289 23.15 12.92 -5.03
C THR A 289 23.61 12.45 -6.41
N LEU A 290 22.66 12.06 -7.27
CA LEU A 290 22.95 11.52 -8.60
C LEU A 290 23.27 12.64 -9.62
N PRO A 291 24.11 12.36 -10.64
CA PRO A 291 24.23 13.22 -11.82
C PRO A 291 22.85 13.45 -12.46
N ARG A 292 22.64 14.63 -13.06
CA ARG A 292 21.32 15.06 -13.56
C ARG A 292 20.62 14.00 -14.40
N SER A 293 21.27 13.46 -15.42
CA SER A 293 20.70 12.43 -16.31
C SER A 293 20.23 11.17 -15.57
N ARG A 294 20.88 10.81 -14.46
CA ARG A 294 20.60 9.62 -13.65
C ARG A 294 19.58 9.88 -12.55
N SER A 295 19.60 11.08 -11.96
CA SER A 295 18.60 11.56 -11.01
C SER A 295 17.18 11.42 -11.55
N TRP A 296 16.96 11.88 -12.79
CA TRP A 296 15.67 11.80 -13.48
C TRP A 296 15.19 10.36 -13.68
N ALA A 297 16.06 9.50 -14.21
CA ALA A 297 15.72 8.10 -14.43
C ALA A 297 15.36 7.37 -13.12
N PHE A 298 16.01 7.74 -12.00
CA PHE A 298 15.67 7.20 -10.68
C PHE A 298 14.28 7.67 -10.21
N ARG A 299 13.96 8.97 -10.30
CA ARG A 299 12.65 9.52 -9.92
C ARG A 299 11.51 8.93 -10.73
N ALA A 300 11.68 8.83 -12.05
CA ALA A 300 10.67 8.25 -12.93
C ALA A 300 10.36 6.78 -12.56
N ARG A 301 11.38 5.98 -12.21
CA ARG A 301 11.16 4.60 -11.75
C ARG A 301 10.41 4.55 -10.42
N PHE A 302 10.72 5.45 -9.47
CA PHE A 302 9.97 5.56 -8.22
C PHE A 302 8.50 5.89 -8.48
N TYR A 303 8.24 6.95 -9.24
CA TYR A 303 6.89 7.40 -9.55
C TYR A 303 6.05 6.33 -10.26
N ARG A 304 6.67 5.54 -11.15
CA ARG A 304 6.03 4.40 -11.80
C ARG A 304 5.61 3.29 -10.82
N GLN A 305 6.37 3.05 -9.76
CA GLN A 305 6.00 2.06 -8.75
C GLN A 305 4.90 2.56 -7.82
N VAL A 306 4.87 3.86 -7.56
CA VAL A 306 3.87 4.51 -6.69
C VAL A 306 2.51 4.60 -7.36
N GLU A 307 2.39 5.22 -8.53
CA GLU A 307 1.12 5.42 -9.22
C GLU A 307 1.34 5.28 -10.74
N PRO A 308 1.47 4.05 -11.27
CA PRO A 308 1.82 3.83 -12.67
C PRO A 308 0.90 4.58 -13.63
N GLU A 309 -0.41 4.64 -13.33
CA GLU A 309 -1.41 5.35 -14.14
C GLU A 309 -1.28 6.88 -14.09
N PHE A 310 -0.65 7.44 -13.05
CA PHE A 310 -0.45 8.89 -12.89
C PHE A 310 0.83 9.36 -13.60
N PHE A 311 1.82 8.48 -13.75
CA PHE A 311 3.18 8.81 -14.14
C PHE A 311 3.65 8.16 -15.44
N GLU A 312 2.78 7.40 -16.12
CA GLU A 312 3.06 6.84 -17.44
C GLU A 312 3.44 7.93 -18.45
N GLU A 313 2.74 9.08 -18.43
CA GLU A 313 3.03 10.20 -19.35
C GLU A 313 4.41 10.81 -19.15
N GLU A 314 4.93 10.81 -17.93
CA GLU A 314 6.26 11.35 -17.65
C GLU A 314 7.36 10.46 -18.24
N THR A 315 7.15 9.15 -18.25
CA THR A 315 8.05 8.21 -18.93
C THR A 315 8.03 8.45 -20.44
N GLU A 316 6.83 8.52 -21.04
CA GLU A 316 6.67 8.83 -22.46
C GLU A 316 7.30 10.19 -22.82
N PHE A 317 7.19 11.19 -21.93
CA PHE A 317 7.77 12.52 -22.11
C PHE A 317 9.29 12.47 -22.16
N HIS A 318 9.92 11.74 -21.25
CA HIS A 318 11.37 11.64 -21.20
C HIS A 318 11.94 10.84 -22.37
N ASP A 319 11.26 9.76 -22.78
CA ASP A 319 11.64 9.00 -23.96
C ASP A 319 11.55 9.88 -25.22
N ALA A 320 10.48 10.69 -25.33
CA ALA A 320 10.33 11.67 -26.40
C ALA A 320 11.45 12.72 -26.38
N LEU A 321 11.76 13.27 -25.22
CA LEU A 321 12.83 14.25 -25.04
C LEU A 321 14.18 13.67 -25.45
N SER A 322 14.55 12.49 -24.95
CA SER A 322 15.84 11.83 -25.23
C SER A 322 16.02 11.53 -26.72
N ARG A 323 14.98 10.97 -27.36
CA ARG A 323 14.97 10.68 -28.80
C ARG A 323 15.06 11.97 -29.62
N GLY A 324 14.36 13.03 -29.22
CA GLY A 324 14.38 14.31 -29.93
C GLY A 324 15.71 15.04 -29.79
N LEU A 325 16.30 15.07 -28.60
CA LEU A 325 17.63 15.66 -28.38
C LEU A 325 18.71 14.95 -29.21
N SER A 326 18.59 13.63 -29.36
CA SER A 326 19.48 12.86 -30.23
C SER A 326 19.40 13.29 -31.71
N LEU A 327 18.25 13.79 -32.17
CA LEU A 327 18.09 14.34 -33.53
C LEU A 327 18.71 15.73 -33.69
N LEU A 328 19.01 16.40 -32.58
CA LEU A 328 19.66 17.71 -32.51
C LEU A 328 21.16 17.60 -32.17
N SER A 329 21.76 16.40 -32.24
CA SER A 329 23.16 16.13 -31.86
C SER A 329 24.18 17.12 -32.44
N ASP A 330 23.85 17.67 -33.61
CA ASP A 330 24.69 18.56 -34.41
C ASP A 330 24.61 20.03 -33.94
N ARG A 331 23.74 20.33 -32.95
CA ARG A 331 23.44 21.68 -32.43
C ARG A 331 23.49 21.72 -30.89
N PRO A 332 24.69 21.72 -30.30
CA PRO A 332 24.86 21.68 -28.84
C PRO A 332 24.21 22.88 -28.12
N ASP A 333 24.15 24.05 -28.76
CA ASP A 333 23.52 25.25 -28.16
C ASP A 333 21.99 25.11 -28.04
N GLU A 334 21.34 24.47 -29.02
CA GLU A 334 19.89 24.22 -28.97
C GLU A 334 19.54 23.14 -27.95
N ILE A 335 20.39 22.10 -27.85
CA ILE A 335 20.30 21.08 -26.79
C ILE A 335 20.43 21.75 -25.42
N ALA A 336 21.48 22.55 -25.20
CA ALA A 336 21.70 23.23 -23.93
C ALA A 336 20.54 24.18 -23.56
N SER A 337 19.96 24.87 -24.53
CA SER A 337 18.77 25.71 -24.33
C SER A 337 17.54 24.90 -23.92
N LEU A 338 17.26 23.77 -24.59
CA LEU A 338 16.14 22.89 -24.24
C LEU A 338 16.32 22.25 -22.86
N GLU A 339 17.53 21.80 -22.55
CA GLU A 339 17.86 21.28 -21.23
C GLU A 339 17.65 22.34 -20.14
N ALA A 340 18.01 23.60 -20.40
CA ALA A 340 17.73 24.70 -19.48
C ALA A 340 16.22 24.97 -19.29
N GLU A 341 15.41 24.87 -20.35
CA GLU A 341 13.94 25.01 -20.27
C GLU A 341 13.31 23.88 -19.45
N VAL A 342 13.71 22.63 -19.70
CA VAL A 342 13.27 21.47 -18.93
C VAL A 342 13.66 21.63 -17.46
N GLU A 343 14.87 22.12 -17.20
CA GLU A 343 15.33 22.34 -15.83
C GLU A 343 14.61 23.47 -15.11
N ALA A 344 14.24 24.54 -15.82
CA ALA A 344 13.41 25.60 -15.26
C ALA A 344 12.00 25.10 -14.91
N ALA A 345 11.47 24.15 -15.68
CA ALA A 345 10.16 23.55 -15.44
C ALA A 345 10.16 22.48 -14.33
N ARG A 346 11.31 21.83 -14.06
CA ARG A 346 11.43 20.70 -13.13
C ARG A 346 10.83 20.97 -11.74
N PRO A 347 11.19 22.05 -11.02
CA PRO A 347 10.67 22.26 -9.66
C PRO A 347 9.15 22.32 -9.61
N ARG A 348 8.52 22.83 -10.69
CA ARG A 348 7.06 22.88 -10.81
C ARG A 348 6.48 21.50 -11.11
N LEU A 349 7.08 20.74 -12.02
CA LEU A 349 6.63 19.37 -12.32
C LEU A 349 6.71 18.46 -11.09
N ASP A 350 7.82 18.53 -10.35
CA ASP A 350 8.00 17.78 -9.09
C ASP A 350 6.98 18.21 -8.04
N ARG A 351 6.78 19.53 -7.86
CA ARG A 351 5.80 20.06 -6.92
C ARG A 351 4.38 19.60 -7.26
N LEU A 352 3.98 19.61 -8.53
CA LEU A 352 2.66 19.15 -8.96
C LEU A 352 2.47 17.64 -8.72
N ALA A 353 3.52 16.83 -8.92
CA ALA A 353 3.51 15.41 -8.59
C ALA A 353 3.33 15.18 -7.08
N GLU A 354 4.09 15.92 -6.27
CA GLU A 354 4.02 15.87 -4.81
C GLU A 354 2.66 16.33 -4.29
N GLU A 355 2.12 17.44 -4.81
CA GLU A 355 0.80 17.97 -4.47
C GLU A 355 -0.31 16.99 -4.87
N ALA A 356 -0.20 16.30 -6.00
CA ALA A 356 -1.22 15.35 -6.42
C ALA A 356 -1.23 14.10 -5.55
N LEU A 357 -0.04 13.66 -5.14
CA LEU A 357 0.11 12.53 -4.23
C LEU A 357 -0.34 12.91 -2.81
N THR A 358 0.12 14.04 -2.27
CA THR A 358 -0.30 14.55 -0.94
C THR A 358 -1.78 14.95 -0.87
N GLY A 359 -2.34 15.51 -1.94
CA GLY A 359 -3.78 15.82 -2.03
C GLY A 359 -4.65 14.58 -1.87
N ARG A 360 -4.23 13.44 -2.43
CA ARG A 360 -4.88 12.13 -2.17
C ARG A 360 -4.70 11.65 -0.72
N ARG A 361 -3.58 11.97 -0.06
CA ARG A 361 -3.34 11.63 1.35
C ARG A 361 -4.24 12.37 2.32
N LEU A 362 -4.61 13.61 1.97
CA LEU A 362 -5.43 14.49 2.78
C LEU A 362 -6.93 14.37 2.49
N ALA A 363 -7.34 13.44 1.61
CA ALA A 363 -8.74 13.08 1.46
C ALA A 363 -9.29 12.71 2.84
N PRO A 364 -10.18 13.51 3.42
CA PRO A 364 -10.60 13.30 4.79
C PRO A 364 -11.38 11.99 4.85
N GLY A 365 -10.85 11.03 5.56
CA GLY A 365 -11.69 10.38 6.55
C GLY A 365 -11.28 10.98 7.87
N HIS A 366 -12.20 11.77 8.41
CA HIS A 366 -12.00 12.51 9.63
C HIS A 366 -11.78 11.56 10.82
N ASP A 367 -11.22 12.13 11.90
CA ASP A 367 -11.22 11.54 13.24
C ASP A 367 -12.65 11.09 13.60
N PHE A 368 -12.90 9.78 13.53
CA PHE A 368 -14.15 9.19 13.95
C PHE A 368 -14.11 8.89 15.45
N ASP A 369 -14.06 9.95 16.27
CA ASP A 369 -14.18 9.83 17.73
C ASP A 369 -15.65 9.73 18.19
N HIS A 370 -16.60 9.44 17.29
CA HIS A 370 -18.03 9.42 17.63
C HIS A 370 -18.78 8.11 17.26
N PRO A 371 -19.52 7.52 18.22
CA PRO A 371 -20.02 6.15 18.17
C PRO A 371 -21.41 5.98 17.53
N HIS A 372 -21.69 6.67 16.43
CA HIS A 372 -23.02 6.63 15.79
C HIS A 372 -22.95 6.23 14.31
N ALA A 373 -23.97 5.50 13.86
CA ALA A 373 -24.19 5.17 12.46
C ALA A 373 -24.08 6.46 11.61
N LEU A 374 -23.33 6.39 10.51
CA LEU A 374 -23.11 7.56 9.66
C LEU A 374 -24.46 8.12 9.22
N THR A 375 -24.74 9.37 9.57
CA THR A 375 -25.96 10.02 9.09
C THR A 375 -25.89 10.15 7.57
N ARG A 376 -27.05 10.27 6.92
CA ARG A 376 -27.11 10.51 5.47
C ARG A 376 -26.30 11.75 5.07
N GLU A 377 -26.27 12.77 5.93
CA GLU A 377 -25.43 13.96 5.75
C GLU A 377 -23.93 13.61 5.74
N GLN A 378 -23.46 12.78 6.68
CA GLN A 378 -22.05 12.39 6.76
C GLN A 378 -21.61 11.59 5.54
N LEU A 379 -22.45 10.67 5.03
CA LEU A 379 -22.17 9.95 3.77
C LEU A 379 -22.06 10.89 2.57
N LEU A 380 -22.90 11.92 2.50
CA LEU A 380 -22.85 12.93 1.43
C LEU A 380 -21.61 13.82 1.55
N LEU A 381 -21.22 14.21 2.77
CA LEU A 381 -19.96 14.93 3.01
C LEU A 381 -18.74 14.09 2.57
N HIS A 382 -18.72 12.79 2.85
CA HIS A 382 -17.64 11.91 2.36
C HIS A 382 -17.59 11.82 0.83
N ALA A 383 -18.75 11.66 0.18
CA ALA A 383 -18.82 11.64 -1.27
C ALA A 383 -18.36 12.98 -1.89
N ARG A 384 -18.67 14.10 -1.22
CA ARG A 384 -18.23 15.45 -1.58
C ARG A 384 -16.71 15.56 -1.50
N ASP A 385 -16.12 15.19 -0.37
CA ASP A 385 -14.68 15.35 -0.14
C ASP A 385 -13.85 14.43 -1.06
N ALA A 386 -14.32 13.20 -1.30
CA ALA A 386 -13.72 12.30 -2.28
C ALA A 386 -13.74 12.89 -3.69
N ALA A 387 -14.88 13.48 -4.10
CA ALA A 387 -15.00 14.15 -5.40
C ALA A 387 -14.15 15.43 -5.48
N GLU A 388 -13.99 16.19 -4.41
CA GLU A 388 -13.09 17.37 -4.35
C GLU A 388 -11.62 16.94 -4.49
N THR A 389 -11.23 15.88 -3.79
CA THR A 389 -9.90 15.28 -3.88
C THR A 389 -9.59 14.83 -5.31
N GLU A 390 -10.50 14.07 -5.93
CA GLU A 390 -10.33 13.60 -7.30
C GLU A 390 -10.24 14.77 -8.29
N ARG A 391 -11.11 15.78 -8.13
CA ARG A 391 -11.08 16.98 -8.97
C ARG A 391 -9.76 17.73 -8.83
N HIS A 392 -9.23 17.87 -7.62
CA HIS A 392 -7.95 18.52 -7.38
C HIS A 392 -6.80 17.73 -8.02
N ALA A 393 -6.76 16.41 -7.85
CA ALA A 393 -5.75 15.55 -8.46
C ALA A 393 -5.78 15.63 -10.00
N LEU A 394 -6.96 15.63 -10.62
CA LEU A 394 -7.12 15.83 -12.07
C LEU A 394 -6.65 17.22 -12.53
N SER A 395 -6.89 18.26 -11.73
CA SER A 395 -6.40 19.62 -12.04
C SER A 395 -4.87 19.66 -12.08
N LEU A 396 -4.21 19.02 -11.12
CA LEU A 396 -2.75 18.94 -11.05
C LEU A 396 -2.18 18.10 -12.21
N ARG A 397 -2.80 16.97 -12.57
CA ARG A 397 -2.45 16.17 -13.77
C ARG A 397 -2.52 17.02 -15.02
N ARG A 398 -3.61 17.75 -15.19
CA ARG A 398 -3.86 18.60 -16.35
C ARG A 398 -2.79 19.69 -16.47
N GLU A 399 -2.49 20.40 -15.39
CA GLU A 399 -1.44 21.43 -15.39
C GLU A 399 -0.08 20.85 -15.77
N ARG A 400 0.25 19.68 -15.21
CA ARG A 400 1.49 18.98 -15.52
C ARG A 400 1.59 18.59 -17.00
N ARG A 401 0.51 18.06 -17.59
CA ARG A 401 0.46 17.74 -19.04
C ARG A 401 0.62 18.97 -19.91
N GLN A 402 0.08 20.12 -19.52
CA GLN A 402 0.26 21.37 -20.27
C GLN A 402 1.72 21.82 -20.30
N ILE A 403 2.43 21.70 -19.18
CA ILE A 403 3.87 22.02 -19.11
C ILE A 403 4.65 21.07 -20.02
N MET A 404 4.39 19.75 -19.94
CA MET A 404 5.05 18.76 -20.80
C MET A 404 4.76 18.99 -22.29
N ALA A 405 3.50 19.30 -22.65
CA ALA A 405 3.11 19.58 -24.02
C ALA A 405 3.81 20.83 -24.58
N ALA A 406 4.02 21.87 -23.76
CA ALA A 406 4.76 23.06 -24.14
C ALA A 406 6.24 22.76 -24.42
N LEU A 407 6.88 21.93 -23.56
CA LEU A 407 8.26 21.50 -23.75
C LEU A 407 8.42 20.63 -25.03
N VAL A 408 7.48 19.70 -25.27
CA VAL A 408 7.44 18.89 -26.50
C VAL A 408 7.25 19.77 -27.74
N ALA A 409 6.41 20.80 -27.68
CA ALA A 409 6.23 21.75 -28.77
C ALA A 409 7.52 22.55 -29.05
N GLY A 410 8.22 22.97 -27.99
CA GLY A 410 9.52 23.64 -28.11
C GLY A 410 10.60 22.76 -28.75
N LEU A 411 10.60 21.46 -28.44
CA LEU A 411 11.46 20.45 -29.07
C LEU A 411 11.09 20.25 -30.55
N ALA A 412 9.80 20.08 -30.85
CA ALA A 412 9.30 19.89 -32.21
C ALA A 412 9.62 21.08 -33.12
N ALA A 413 9.50 22.31 -32.62
CA ALA A 413 9.82 23.52 -33.38
C ALA A 413 11.31 23.58 -33.79
N ARG A 414 12.22 23.21 -32.87
CA ARG A 414 13.67 23.15 -33.12
C ARG A 414 14.02 22.07 -34.14
N ILE A 415 13.47 20.86 -33.98
CA ILE A 415 13.67 19.75 -34.93
C ILE A 415 13.17 20.14 -36.33
N SER A 416 11.98 20.72 -36.43
CA SER A 416 11.39 21.15 -37.71
C SER A 416 12.23 22.21 -38.43
N GLY A 417 12.99 23.01 -37.69
CA GLY A 417 13.92 23.99 -38.24
C GLY A 417 15.17 23.37 -38.90
N VAL A 418 15.39 22.05 -38.74
CA VAL A 418 16.62 21.37 -39.16
C VAL A 418 16.33 20.13 -40.00
N ARG A 419 15.24 19.42 -39.73
CA ARG A 419 14.85 18.16 -40.40
C ARG A 419 13.33 18.04 -40.46
N GLU A 420 12.84 17.08 -41.23
CA GLU A 420 11.42 16.72 -41.20
C GLU A 420 11.01 16.27 -39.80
N LEU A 421 9.90 16.82 -39.30
CA LEU A 421 9.40 16.52 -37.96
C LEU A 421 8.93 15.07 -37.89
N PRO A 422 9.47 14.24 -36.99
CA PRO A 422 9.00 12.87 -36.85
C PRO A 422 7.54 12.80 -36.39
N HIS A 423 6.71 12.01 -37.09
CA HIS A 423 5.29 11.85 -36.76
C HIS A 423 5.04 11.42 -35.32
N TRP A 424 5.90 10.55 -34.76
CA TRP A 424 5.76 10.09 -33.36
C TRP A 424 5.80 11.23 -32.34
N LEU A 425 6.54 12.32 -32.61
CA LEU A 425 6.64 13.45 -31.68
C LEU A 425 5.39 14.31 -31.74
N GLU A 426 4.82 14.46 -32.94
CA GLU A 426 3.56 15.18 -33.16
C GLU A 426 2.35 14.39 -32.62
N ASP A 427 2.35 13.06 -32.80
CA ASP A 427 1.35 12.17 -32.24
C ASP A 427 1.39 12.19 -30.70
N TYR A 428 2.59 12.19 -30.11
CA TYR A 428 2.75 12.30 -28.67
C TYR A 428 2.26 13.66 -28.14
N ARG A 429 2.60 14.77 -28.82
CA ARG A 429 2.08 16.11 -28.51
C ARG A 429 0.56 16.16 -28.55
N ARG A 430 -0.05 15.54 -29.56
CA ARG A 430 -1.51 15.45 -29.70
C ARG A 430 -2.12 14.63 -28.56
N SER A 431 -1.55 13.46 -28.24
CA SER A 431 -1.97 12.62 -27.12
C SER A 431 -1.97 13.38 -25.79
N LEU A 432 -0.94 14.17 -25.49
CA LEU A 432 -0.90 15.00 -24.28
C LEU A 432 -2.04 16.02 -24.22
N ASN A 433 -2.37 16.66 -25.34
CA ASN A 433 -3.47 17.62 -25.43
C ASN A 433 -4.83 16.93 -25.29
N ASP A 434 -5.06 15.82 -25.99
CA ASP A 434 -6.31 15.05 -25.93
C ASP A 434 -6.58 14.56 -24.49
N ARG A 435 -5.55 14.06 -23.79
CA ARG A 435 -5.66 13.67 -22.37
C ARG A 435 -5.91 14.87 -21.45
N SER A 436 -5.32 16.03 -21.74
CA SER A 436 -5.56 17.28 -20.99
C SER A 436 -7.01 17.78 -21.13
N ASP A 437 -7.58 17.63 -22.33
CA ASP A 437 -8.98 17.97 -22.60
C ASP A 437 -9.94 16.95 -21.98
N ALA A 438 -9.59 15.66 -21.97
CA ALA A 438 -10.35 14.63 -21.25
C ALA A 438 -10.40 14.90 -19.74
N ASP A 439 -9.28 15.30 -19.13
CA ASP A 439 -9.24 15.69 -17.71
C ASP A 439 -10.09 16.94 -17.45
N ARG A 440 -10.05 17.94 -18.34
CA ARG A 440 -10.94 19.11 -18.24
C ARG A 440 -12.41 18.69 -18.20
N PHE A 441 -12.81 17.81 -19.12
CA PHE A 441 -14.19 17.32 -19.15
C PHE A 441 -14.58 16.58 -17.86
N ARG A 442 -13.67 15.77 -17.31
CA ARG A 442 -13.89 15.09 -16.01
C ARG A 442 -13.97 16.07 -14.84
N ILE A 443 -13.12 17.09 -14.81
CA ILE A 443 -13.15 18.16 -13.80
C ILE A 443 -14.49 18.89 -13.82
N ASP A 444 -14.97 19.25 -15.02
CA ASP A 444 -16.27 19.92 -15.21
C ASP A 444 -17.43 19.00 -14.76
N GLY A 445 -17.36 17.70 -15.07
CA GLY A 445 -18.32 16.70 -14.60
C GLY A 445 -18.33 16.51 -13.08
N LEU A 446 -17.16 16.47 -12.43
CA LEU A 446 -17.04 16.43 -10.98
C LEU A 446 -17.56 17.70 -10.32
N ALA A 447 -17.33 18.87 -10.93
CA ALA A 447 -17.88 20.13 -10.42
C ALA A 447 -19.43 20.13 -10.45
N ALA A 448 -20.04 19.61 -11.51
CA ALA A 448 -21.49 19.44 -11.59
C ALA A 448 -22.01 18.46 -10.51
N ARG A 449 -21.31 17.34 -10.31
CA ARG A 449 -21.66 16.34 -9.28
C ARG A 449 -21.51 16.89 -7.86
N LEU A 450 -20.47 17.68 -7.59
CA LEU A 450 -20.30 18.37 -6.31
C LEU A 450 -21.47 19.31 -6.02
N GLY A 451 -21.93 20.08 -7.02
CA GLY A 451 -23.12 20.92 -6.87
C GLY A 451 -24.39 20.10 -6.55
N GLN A 452 -24.53 18.89 -7.09
CA GLN A 452 -25.63 17.98 -6.73
C GLN A 452 -25.51 17.47 -5.29
N ILE A 453 -24.31 17.10 -4.85
CA ILE A 453 -24.06 16.63 -3.49
C ILE A 453 -24.32 17.76 -2.49
N ASP A 454 -23.85 18.99 -2.76
CA ASP A 454 -24.12 20.17 -1.93
C ASP A 454 -25.62 20.44 -1.80
N GLY A 455 -26.38 20.30 -2.89
CA GLY A 455 -27.85 20.40 -2.87
C GLY A 455 -28.51 19.32 -2.02
N LEU A 456 -28.02 18.08 -2.07
CA LEU A 456 -28.51 16.99 -1.23
C LEU A 456 -28.19 17.19 0.25
N ILE A 457 -27.01 17.70 0.58
CA ILE A 457 -26.62 18.05 1.96
C ILE A 457 -27.56 19.12 2.52
N ALA A 458 -27.83 20.17 1.73
CA ALA A 458 -28.77 21.22 2.13
C ALA A 458 -30.17 20.67 2.39
N ALA A 459 -30.68 19.81 1.50
CA ALA A 459 -32.00 19.19 1.66
C ALA A 459 -32.08 18.27 2.89
N VAL A 460 -31.04 17.50 3.19
CA VAL A 460 -30.99 16.65 4.40
C VAL A 460 -31.05 17.51 5.67
N ARG A 461 -30.28 18.61 5.70
CA ARG A 461 -30.27 19.54 6.84
C ARG A 461 -31.63 20.21 7.05
N GLU A 462 -32.32 20.60 5.98
CA GLU A 462 -33.67 21.18 6.07
C GLU A 462 -34.68 20.19 6.68
N VAL A 463 -34.67 18.93 6.24
CA VAL A 463 -35.56 17.88 6.77
C VAL A 463 -35.30 17.60 8.26
N GLU A 464 -34.03 17.61 8.69
CA GLU A 464 -33.67 17.41 10.10
C GLU A 464 -34.08 18.59 10.99
N ILE A 465 -34.00 19.83 10.48
CA ILE A 465 -34.51 21.03 11.17
C ILE A 465 -36.03 20.96 11.33
N ASP A 466 -36.77 20.60 10.29
CA ASP A 466 -38.23 20.50 10.32
C ASP A 466 -38.73 19.39 11.27
N ALA A 467 -38.03 18.25 11.33
CA ALA A 467 -38.34 17.18 12.29
C ALA A 467 -38.12 17.64 13.74
N SER A 468 -37.04 18.38 14.02
CA SER A 468 -36.71 18.86 15.38
C SER A 468 -37.61 20.00 15.88
N THR A 469 -38.25 20.74 14.96
CA THR A 469 -39.19 21.81 15.29
C THR A 469 -40.61 21.30 15.53
N HIS A 470 -41.01 20.20 14.87
CA HIS A 470 -42.28 19.51 15.16
C HIS A 470 -42.26 18.80 16.53
N ASP A 471 -41.13 18.22 16.95
CA ASP A 471 -41.02 17.49 18.23
C ASP A 471 -41.04 18.41 19.47
N ARG A 472 -40.80 19.73 19.29
CA ARG A 472 -40.94 20.75 20.35
C ARG A 472 -42.35 21.37 20.42
N GLY A 473 -43.24 21.02 19.49
CA GLY A 473 -44.58 21.59 19.37
C GLY A 473 -45.65 20.91 20.24
N ASP A 474 -45.42 19.70 20.75
CA ASP A 474 -46.45 18.88 21.43
C ASP A 474 -46.30 18.85 22.97
N GLY A 475 -45.33 19.57 23.53
CA GLY A 475 -45.06 19.64 24.98
C GLY A 475 -45.80 20.77 25.72
N GLY A 476 -46.82 21.39 25.12
CA GLY A 476 -47.38 22.63 25.63
C GLY A 476 -48.87 22.79 25.42
N ARG A 477 -49.67 21.97 26.12
CA ARG A 477 -50.89 22.36 26.86
C ARG A 477 -51.72 21.14 27.22
N ASP A 478 -51.67 20.77 28.50
CA ASP A 478 -52.90 20.36 29.19
C ASP A 478 -52.90 20.96 30.60
N ASP A 479 -53.16 22.26 30.64
CA ASP A 479 -53.74 22.89 31.82
C ASP A 479 -55.25 22.67 31.75
N GLY A 480 -55.79 21.81 32.62
CA GLY A 480 -57.16 21.98 33.10
C GLY A 480 -57.97 20.71 33.42
N ARG A 481 -57.80 20.17 34.63
CA ARG A 481 -58.90 20.09 35.63
C ARG A 481 -58.43 19.70 37.03
#